data_AF-A0A7J7JF31-F1
#
_entry.id   AF-A0A7J7JF31-F1
#
_cell.length_a   1.000
_cell.length_b   1.000
_cell.length_c   1.000
_cell.angle_alpha   90.00
_cell.angle_beta   90.00
_cell.angle_gamma   90.00
#
_symmetry.space_group_name_H-M   'P 1'
#
loop_
_entity.id
_entity.type
_entity.pdbx_description
1 polymer ?
#
loop_
_entity_poly.entity_id
_entity_poly.type
_entity_poly.pdbx_seq_one_letter_code
_entity_poly.pdbx_strand_id
1 'polypeptide(L)'
;MPKKRSKRHRGKCKSFPKDDPKKPVHLTAFLGYKAGMTHIVREVNRPGSKVNKKEIVEAVTVIETPPMVVVGVTGYIETPRGLRTIGTIWAEHLSEECRRRFYKNW
;
A
#
# COMPACT_ATOMS: atom_id res chain seq x y z
N MET A 1 -17.08 12.22 -18.06
CA MET A 1 -17.00 11.48 -16.78
C MET A 1 -18.01 10.33 -16.77
N PRO A 2 -17.59 9.08 -16.52
CA PRO A 2 -18.52 8.00 -16.17
C PRO A 2 -18.49 7.71 -14.65
N LYS A 3 -19.59 7.98 -13.94
CA LYS A 3 -19.80 7.61 -12.52
C LYS A 3 -20.19 6.13 -12.38
N LYS A 4 -19.26 5.23 -12.71
CA LYS A 4 -19.49 3.76 -12.64
C LYS A 4 -18.79 3.12 -11.44
N ARG A 5 -19.28 1.95 -11.02
CA ARG A 5 -18.64 1.15 -9.96
C ARG A 5 -17.21 0.76 -10.36
N SER A 6 -16.31 0.72 -9.38
CA SER A 6 -14.95 0.20 -9.57
C SER A 6 -15.00 -1.27 -10.00
N LYS A 7 -14.11 -1.64 -10.94
CA LYS A 7 -13.92 -3.04 -11.35
C LYS A 7 -13.18 -3.89 -10.31
N ARG A 8 -12.48 -3.26 -9.36
CA ARG A 8 -11.62 -3.93 -8.37
C ARG A 8 -12.06 -3.55 -6.96
N HIS A 9 -12.01 -4.50 -6.05
CA HIS A 9 -12.30 -4.31 -4.63
C HIS A 9 -11.12 -3.67 -3.88
N ARG A 10 -9.89 -4.08 -4.20
CA ARG A 10 -8.67 -3.49 -3.60
C ARG A 10 -8.21 -2.25 -4.35
N GLY A 11 -7.65 -1.30 -3.61
CA GLY A 11 -6.94 -0.15 -4.19
C GLY A 11 -5.80 -0.60 -5.09
N LYS A 12 -5.64 0.05 -6.24
CA LYS A 12 -4.52 -0.19 -7.17
C LYS A 12 -3.62 1.03 -7.20
N CYS A 13 -2.36 0.88 -6.81
CA CYS A 13 -1.35 1.90 -7.05
C CYS A 13 -1.11 2.00 -8.57
N LYS A 14 -1.30 3.19 -9.14
CA LYS A 14 -1.13 3.43 -10.59
C LYS A 14 0.28 3.93 -10.94
N SER A 15 0.95 4.57 -9.99
CA SER A 15 2.33 5.04 -10.10
C SER A 15 2.97 4.89 -8.73
N PHE A 16 4.13 4.24 -8.68
CA PHE A 16 4.96 4.20 -7.48
C PHE A 16 5.74 5.51 -7.33
N PRO A 17 6.34 5.77 -6.15
CA PRO A 17 7.30 6.86 -5.98
C PRO A 17 8.43 6.77 -7.00
N LYS A 18 9.05 7.91 -7.31
CA LYS A 18 10.25 7.95 -8.16
C LYS A 18 11.42 7.29 -7.43
N ASP A 19 12.19 6.50 -8.16
CA ASP A 19 13.34 5.79 -7.61
C ASP A 19 14.53 6.73 -7.33
N ASP A 20 15.29 6.43 -6.29
CA ASP A 20 16.50 7.13 -5.87
C ASP A 20 17.62 6.09 -5.64
N PRO A 21 18.51 5.88 -6.64
CA PRO A 21 19.52 4.83 -6.58
C PRO A 21 20.54 4.98 -5.45
N LYS A 22 20.61 6.15 -4.80
CA LYS A 22 21.53 6.39 -3.68
C LYS A 22 21.02 5.80 -2.37
N LYS A 23 19.71 5.53 -2.27
CA LYS A 23 19.09 5.00 -1.06
C LYS A 23 19.10 3.47 -1.07
N PRO A 24 19.11 2.82 0.11
CA PRO A 24 18.95 1.39 0.18
C PRO A 24 17.59 0.96 -0.38
N VAL A 25 17.56 -0.25 -0.94
CA VAL A 25 16.33 -0.88 -1.46
C VAL A 25 15.31 -1.00 -0.32
N HIS A 26 14.09 -0.55 -0.57
CA HIS A 26 12.98 -0.60 0.38
C HIS A 26 11.65 -0.85 -0.33
N LEU A 27 10.68 -1.43 0.39
CA LEU A 27 9.33 -1.63 -0.11
C LEU A 27 8.55 -0.31 -0.09
N THR A 28 7.72 -0.09 -1.11
CA THR A 28 7.02 1.18 -1.33
C THR A 28 5.53 1.14 -0.98
N ALA A 29 4.98 -0.04 -0.67
CA ALA A 29 3.57 -0.21 -0.35
C ALA A 29 3.35 -1.38 0.64
N PHE A 30 2.27 -1.27 1.41
CA PHE A 30 1.83 -2.30 2.35
C PHE A 30 0.29 -2.43 2.30
N LEU A 31 -0.24 -3.61 2.64
CA LEU A 31 -1.69 -3.84 2.73
C LEU A 31 -2.15 -3.74 4.18
N GLY A 32 -3.28 -3.06 4.38
CA GLY A 32 -3.93 -2.97 5.68
C GLY A 32 -5.44 -3.02 5.56
N TYR A 33 -6.09 -3.30 6.68
CA TYR A 33 -7.53 -3.41 6.84
C TYR A 33 -8.02 -2.32 7.78
N LYS A 34 -9.09 -1.62 7.41
CA LYS A 34 -9.67 -0.58 8.29
C LYS A 34 -10.31 -1.24 9.50
N ALA A 35 -9.76 -1.02 10.68
CA ALA A 35 -10.26 -1.58 11.94
C ALA A 35 -11.24 -0.66 12.67
N GLY A 36 -11.10 0.66 12.49
CA GLY A 36 -11.98 1.62 13.16
C GLY A 36 -11.48 3.05 13.08
N MET A 37 -12.10 3.93 13.87
CA MET A 37 -11.73 5.33 14.00
C MET A 37 -11.84 5.73 15.47
N THR A 38 -10.89 6.53 15.95
CA THR A 38 -10.89 7.11 17.30
C THR A 38 -10.38 8.55 17.23
N HIS A 39 -10.20 9.20 18.38
CA HIS A 39 -9.56 10.50 18.49
C HIS A 39 -8.32 10.40 19.38
N ILE A 40 -7.33 11.25 19.11
CA ILE A 40 -6.15 11.42 19.96
C ILE A 40 -6.07 12.86 20.46
N VAL A 41 -5.45 13.03 21.62
CA VAL A 41 -4.98 14.33 22.09
C VAL A 41 -3.49 14.41 21.78
N ARG A 42 -3.06 15.48 21.11
CA ARG A 42 -1.63 15.76 20.91
C ARG A 42 -1.32 17.24 21.03
N GLU A 43 -0.10 17.56 21.46
CA GLU A 43 0.41 18.92 21.41
C GLU A 43 0.81 19.29 19.98
N VAL A 44 0.45 20.50 19.54
CA VAL A 44 0.82 21.01 18.22
C VAL A 44 2.09 21.83 18.30
N ASN A 45 3.15 21.37 17.64
CA ASN A 45 4.34 22.18 17.37
C ASN A 45 4.28 22.75 15.93
N ARG A 46 3.65 23.92 15.79
CA ARG A 46 3.54 24.65 14.52
C ARG A 46 3.70 26.15 14.77
N PRO A 47 4.93 26.68 14.72
CA PRO A 47 5.20 28.11 14.91
C PRO A 47 4.34 28.98 13.96
N GLY A 48 3.80 30.09 14.48
CA GLY A 48 2.89 30.98 13.75
C GLY A 48 1.41 30.58 13.77
N SER A 49 1.07 29.39 14.29
CA SER A 49 -0.32 28.99 14.49
C SER A 49 -0.87 29.46 15.84
N LYS A 50 -2.15 29.87 15.89
CA LYS A 50 -2.85 30.22 17.15
C LYS A 50 -2.97 29.05 18.13
N VAL A 51 -2.82 27.83 17.64
CA VAL A 51 -2.87 26.58 18.42
C VAL A 51 -1.48 26.00 18.70
N ASN A 52 -0.40 26.76 18.45
CA ASN A 52 0.95 26.33 18.78
C ASN A 52 1.11 26.12 20.30
N LYS A 53 1.76 25.03 20.70
CA LYS A 53 1.94 24.61 22.10
C LYS A 53 0.64 24.42 22.88
N LYS A 54 -0.44 24.06 22.17
CA LYS A 54 -1.72 23.68 22.78
C LYS A 54 -2.06 22.24 22.40
N GLU A 55 -2.80 21.59 23.28
CA GLU A 55 -3.40 20.29 23.02
C GLU A 55 -4.60 20.43 22.09
N ILE A 56 -4.67 19.59 21.07
CA ILE A 56 -5.81 19.49 20.17
C ILE A 56 -6.29 18.06 20.09
N VAL A 57 -7.59 17.89 19.83
CA VAL A 57 -8.21 16.60 19.54
C VAL A 57 -8.28 16.40 18.03
N GLU A 58 -7.66 15.33 17.53
CA GLU A 58 -7.70 14.96 16.11
C GLU A 58 -8.29 13.58 15.92
N ALA A 59 -9.15 13.44 14.89
CA ALA A 59 -9.68 12.14 14.49
C ALA A 59 -8.62 11.32 13.76
N VAL A 60 -8.45 10.06 14.15
CA VAL A 60 -7.49 9.12 13.57
C VAL A 60 -8.20 7.83 13.17
N THR A 61 -7.76 7.23 12.05
CA THR A 61 -8.25 5.93 11.60
C THR A 61 -7.23 4.84 11.96
N VAL A 62 -7.70 3.77 12.58
CA VAL A 62 -6.87 2.61 12.89
C VAL A 62 -6.91 1.64 11.71
N ILE A 63 -5.73 1.27 11.22
CA ILE A 63 -5.54 0.29 10.15
C ILE A 63 -4.75 -0.87 10.71
N GLU A 64 -5.35 -2.07 10.70
CA GLU A 64 -4.69 -3.31 11.06
C GLU A 64 -3.82 -3.80 9.89
N THR A 65 -2.56 -4.08 10.15
CA THR A 65 -1.55 -4.40 9.14
C THR A 65 -0.84 -5.70 9.53
N PRO A 66 -1.46 -6.87 9.31
CA PRO A 66 -0.79 -8.14 9.56
C PRO A 66 0.47 -8.28 8.66
N PRO A 67 1.50 -9.01 9.12
CA PRO A 67 2.72 -9.20 8.35
C PRO A 67 2.43 -9.85 7.00
N MET A 68 3.04 -9.32 5.94
CA MET A 68 2.87 -9.84 4.58
C MET A 68 3.94 -10.86 4.25
N VAL A 69 3.54 -11.95 3.57
CA VAL A 69 4.47 -12.95 3.04
C VAL A 69 4.74 -12.66 1.56
N VAL A 70 6.02 -12.53 1.19
CA VAL A 70 6.45 -12.33 -0.21
C VAL A 70 6.49 -13.69 -0.90
N VAL A 71 5.82 -13.78 -2.06
CA VAL A 71 5.64 -15.05 -2.80
C VAL A 71 6.38 -15.09 -4.13
N GLY A 72 6.93 -13.97 -4.57
CA GLY A 72 7.63 -13.89 -5.85
C GLY A 72 8.11 -12.48 -6.21
N VAL A 73 8.86 -12.38 -7.29
CA VAL A 73 9.45 -11.15 -7.81
C VAL A 73 9.10 -11.01 -9.30
N THR A 74 8.70 -9.82 -9.72
CA THR A 74 8.39 -9.51 -11.13
C THR A 74 9.34 -8.45 -11.66
N GLY A 75 9.99 -8.73 -12.78
CA GLY A 75 10.85 -7.77 -13.50
C GLY A 75 10.10 -7.03 -14.60
N TYR A 76 10.40 -5.75 -14.78
CA TYR A 76 9.86 -4.91 -15.85
C TYR A 76 10.97 -4.45 -16.78
N ILE A 77 10.68 -4.40 -18.09
CA ILE A 77 11.54 -3.81 -19.11
C ILE A 77 10.85 -2.60 -19.72
N GLU A 78 11.63 -1.55 -19.97
CA GLU A 78 11.17 -0.39 -20.72
C GLU A 78 11.13 -0.71 -22.22
N THR A 79 9.99 -0.42 -22.84
CA THR A 79 9.80 -0.55 -24.29
C THR A 79 9.25 0.75 -24.84
N PRO A 80 9.32 1.01 -26.17
CA PRO A 80 8.73 2.20 -26.78
C PRO A 80 7.22 2.37 -26.52
N ARG A 81 6.53 1.30 -26.10
CA ARG A 81 5.10 1.32 -25.74
C ARG A 81 4.84 1.39 -24.23
N GLY A 82 5.90 1.56 -23.43
CA GLY A 82 5.86 1.60 -21.97
C GLY A 82 6.47 0.36 -21.30
N LEU A 83 6.23 0.23 -20.00
CA LEU A 83 6.76 -0.87 -19.20
C LEU A 83 6.04 -2.18 -19.50
N ARG A 84 6.81 -3.23 -19.79
CA ARG A 84 6.32 -4.60 -20.01
C ARG A 84 6.90 -5.54 -18.96
N THR A 85 6.10 -6.48 -18.48
CA THR A 85 6.59 -7.56 -17.61
C THR A 85 7.49 -8.51 -18.41
N ILE A 86 8.71 -8.73 -17.93
CA ILE A 86 9.63 -9.73 -18.50
C ILE A 86 9.20 -11.13 -18.07
N GLY A 87 9.00 -11.29 -16.76
CA GLY A 87 8.67 -12.57 -16.13
C GLY A 87 8.45 -12.40 -14.64
N THR A 88 7.90 -13.43 -14.00
CA THR A 88 7.72 -13.51 -12.55
C THR A 88 8.35 -14.80 -12.05
N ILE A 89 9.22 -14.69 -11.07
CA ILE A 89 9.82 -15.82 -10.36
C ILE A 89 9.03 -16.02 -9.08
N TRP A 90 8.62 -17.26 -8.80
CA TRP A 90 7.84 -17.63 -7.62
C TRP A 90 8.71 -18.35 -6.59
N ALA A 91 8.31 -18.24 -5.33
CA ALA A 91 8.86 -19.08 -4.26
C ALA A 91 8.52 -20.56 -4.50
N GLU A 92 9.42 -21.44 -4.07
CA GLU A 92 9.24 -22.89 -4.19
C GLU A 92 8.02 -23.39 -3.41
N HIS A 93 7.85 -22.87 -2.19
CA HIS A 93 6.74 -23.23 -1.31
C HIS A 93 5.73 -22.08 -1.23
N LEU A 94 4.52 -22.33 -1.72
CA LEU A 94 3.40 -21.39 -1.65
C LEU A 94 2.39 -21.86 -0.61
N SER A 95 1.96 -20.95 0.27
CA SER A 95 0.90 -21.22 1.24
C SER A 95 -0.43 -21.52 0.55
N GLU A 96 -1.27 -22.30 1.23
CA GLU A 96 -2.61 -22.63 0.74
C GLU A 96 -3.47 -21.38 0.54
N GLU A 97 -3.34 -20.40 1.43
CA GLU A 97 -4.03 -19.11 1.35
C GLU A 97 -3.69 -18.33 0.07
N CYS A 98 -2.44 -18.41 -0.38
CA CYS A 98 -2.01 -17.82 -1.64
C CYS A 98 -2.66 -18.55 -2.81
N ARG A 99 -2.65 -19.90 -2.78
CA ARG A 99 -3.25 -20.74 -3.84
C ARG A 99 -4.75 -20.56 -3.96
N ARG A 100 -5.46 -20.36 -2.84
CA ARG A 100 -6.90 -20.03 -2.80
C ARG A 100 -7.26 -18.86 -3.70
N ARG A 101 -6.34 -17.92 -3.93
CA ARG A 101 -6.61 -16.76 -4.79
C ARG A 101 -6.87 -17.12 -6.25
N PHE A 102 -6.38 -18.27 -6.73
CA PHE A 102 -6.51 -18.70 -8.12
C PHE A 102 -7.87 -19.34 -8.45
N TYR A 103 -8.63 -19.75 -7.44
CA TYR A 103 -9.88 -20.47 -7.63
C TYR A 103 -11.07 -19.67 -7.11
N LYS A 104 -12.23 -19.82 -7.77
CA LYS A 104 -13.50 -19.26 -7.28
C LYS A 104 -14.15 -20.18 -6.26
N ASN A 105 -14.10 -21.48 -6.53
CA ASN A 105 -14.50 -22.55 -5.64
C ASN A 105 -13.21 -23.29 -5.30
N TRP A 106 -12.72 -23.08 -4.08
CA TRP A 106 -11.53 -23.73 -3.56
C TRP A 106 -11.91 -25.10 -3.00
#